data_AF-A0AAN0NEG3-F1
#
_entry.id   AF-A0AAN0NEG3-F1
#
_cell.length_a   1.000
_cell.length_b   1.000
_cell.length_c   1.000
_cell.angle_alpha   90.00
_cell.angle_beta   90.00
_cell.angle_gamma   90.00
#
_symmetry.space_group_name_H-M   'P 1'
#
loop_
_entity.id
_entity.type
_entity.pdbx_description
1 polymer ?
#
loop_
_entity_poly.entity_id
_entity_poly.type
_entity_poly.pdbx_seq_one_letter_code
_entity_poly.pdbx_strand_id
1 'polypeptide(L)'
;MIEMKLTPAMKFCQQRPLFVVLCGAVVIVLAKAVMQGAGMEENFISMGNDDIMRLVMVRDWLAGQSWFDTTQYRLMPPEGVLIHWSRYIDAGIAAFIVPFSYFMPMERAELIGTAIWPTVILILTLLVIGYGTKRIFGPIAACFAVMCTVLWPLLGDLHARAGNLDHHNIQLLMMVILVYAVVWPERPVAAGIIGGLLLLSRFPRVWKACFSSSRRALWSLAVACLTQGPKHGGFSWRSLLLWRWAVSFSGWA
;
A
#
# COMPACT_ATOMS: atom_id res chain seq x y z
N MET A 1 1.81 -35.83 33.75
CA MET A 1 1.43 -34.89 32.68
C MET A 1 0.77 -33.70 33.35
N ILE A 2 1.43 -32.53 33.39
CA ILE A 2 0.89 -31.34 34.05
C ILE A 2 -0.06 -30.67 33.04
N GLU A 3 -1.37 -30.74 33.29
CA GLU A 3 -2.34 -29.92 32.56
C GLU A 3 -2.09 -28.45 32.90
N MET A 4 -1.45 -27.74 31.99
CA MET A 4 -1.22 -26.31 32.12
C MET A 4 -2.56 -25.58 31.91
N LYS A 5 -3.22 -25.17 32.99
CA LYS A 5 -4.47 -24.41 32.92
C LYS A 5 -4.20 -23.07 32.23
N LEU A 6 -4.72 -22.91 31.01
CA LEU A 6 -4.67 -21.65 30.26
C LEU A 6 -5.38 -20.55 31.05
N THR A 7 -4.65 -19.48 31.37
CA THR A 7 -5.24 -18.28 31.98
C THR A 7 -6.25 -17.63 31.02
N PRO A 8 -7.22 -16.84 31.51
CA PRO A 8 -8.17 -16.13 30.65
C PRO A 8 -7.50 -15.29 29.56
N ALA A 9 -6.36 -14.66 29.87
CA ALA A 9 -5.56 -13.89 28.92
C ALA A 9 -4.96 -14.79 27.81
N MET A 10 -4.42 -15.95 28.16
CA MET A 10 -3.88 -16.89 27.16
C MET A 10 -4.99 -17.41 26.23
N LYS A 11 -6.19 -17.70 26.77
CA LYS A 11 -7.35 -18.10 25.96
C LYS A 11 -7.76 -16.99 24.99
N PHE A 12 -7.77 -15.74 25.44
CA PHE A 12 -8.07 -14.59 24.57
C PHE A 12 -7.07 -14.48 23.40
N CYS A 13 -5.77 -14.57 23.67
CA CYS A 13 -4.74 -14.53 22.64
C CYS A 13 -4.87 -15.68 21.63
N GLN A 14 -5.23 -16.88 22.09
CA GLN A 14 -5.45 -18.03 21.21
C GLN A 14 -6.72 -17.91 20.37
N GLN A 15 -7.79 -17.31 20.90
CA GLN A 15 -9.05 -17.14 20.18
C GLN A 15 -9.01 -15.98 19.18
N ARG A 16 -8.21 -14.95 19.43
CA ARG A 16 -8.14 -13.73 18.58
C ARG A 16 -6.69 -13.34 18.24
N PRO A 17 -5.89 -14.24 17.66
CA PRO A 17 -4.46 -13.99 17.46
C PRO A 17 -4.22 -12.80 16.52
N LEU A 18 -4.99 -12.68 15.42
CA LEU A 18 -4.86 -11.55 14.49
C LEU A 18 -5.13 -10.22 15.17
N PHE A 19 -6.13 -10.13 16.05
CA PHE A 19 -6.46 -8.88 16.73
C PHE A 19 -5.30 -8.43 17.61
N VAL A 20 -4.74 -9.34 18.40
CA VAL A 20 -3.58 -9.06 19.26
C VAL A 20 -2.38 -8.61 18.43
N VAL A 21 -2.10 -9.32 17.32
CA VAL A 21 -0.98 -8.98 16.43
C VAL A 21 -1.20 -7.64 15.73
N LEU A 22 -2.42 -7.33 15.26
CA LEU A 22 -2.74 -6.02 14.68
C LEU A 22 -2.59 -4.90 15.70
N CYS A 23 -3.06 -5.07 16.94
CA CYS A 23 -2.87 -4.08 18.00
C CYS A 23 -1.38 -3.85 18.27
N GLY A 24 -0.58 -4.92 18.40
CA GLY A 24 0.87 -4.81 18.58
C GLY A 24 1.56 -4.13 17.40
N ALA A 25 1.19 -4.50 16.17
CA ALA A 25 1.69 -3.89 14.94
C ALA A 25 1.37 -2.39 14.85
N VAL A 26 0.14 -1.99 15.19
CA VAL A 26 -0.26 -0.58 15.24
C VAL A 26 0.54 0.17 16.29
N VAL A 27 0.73 -0.40 17.49
CA VAL A 27 1.58 0.23 18.53
C VAL A 27 3.01 0.42 18.04
N ILE A 28 3.60 -0.58 17.35
CA ILE A 28 4.94 -0.46 16.75
C ILE A 28 4.96 0.67 15.72
N VAL A 29 4.00 0.72 14.81
CA VAL A 29 3.91 1.76 13.77
C VAL A 29 3.77 3.15 14.39
N LEU A 30 2.92 3.31 15.40
CA LEU A 30 2.75 4.59 16.11
C LEU A 30 4.01 4.98 16.88
N ALA A 31 4.68 4.03 17.55
CA ALA A 31 5.92 4.30 18.25
C ALA A 31 7.03 4.75 17.28
N LYS A 32 7.15 4.09 16.11
CA LYS A 32 8.06 4.52 15.04
C LYS A 32 7.73 5.92 14.55
N ALA A 33 6.45 6.20 14.29
CA ALA A 33 6.01 7.52 13.83
C ALA A 33 6.32 8.63 14.84
N VAL A 34 6.13 8.37 16.15
CA VAL A 34 6.47 9.32 17.21
C VAL A 34 7.99 9.53 17.28
N MET A 35 8.79 8.45 17.27
CA MET A 35 10.25 8.54 17.33
C MET A 35 10.83 9.29 16.11
N GLN A 36 10.32 9.00 14.92
CA GLN A 36 10.74 9.63 13.67
C GLN A 36 10.25 11.08 13.59
N GLY A 37 9.01 11.34 14.02
CA GLY A 37 8.42 12.68 14.02
C GLY A 37 9.07 13.64 15.02
N ALA A 38 9.49 13.15 16.19
CA ALA A 38 10.14 13.97 17.21
C ALA A 38 11.45 14.61 16.74
N GLY A 39 12.19 13.95 15.85
CA GLY A 39 13.43 14.48 15.26
C GLY A 39 13.25 15.19 13.93
N MET A 40 12.02 15.35 13.43
CA MET A 40 11.79 15.76 12.04
C MET A 40 12.05 17.24 11.78
N GLU A 41 11.87 18.10 12.79
CA GLU A 41 12.18 19.54 12.69
C GLU A 41 13.66 19.77 12.43
N GLU A 42 14.53 19.06 13.16
CA GLU A 42 15.99 19.15 13.02
C GLU A 42 16.51 18.41 11.78
N ASN A 43 15.80 17.36 11.34
CA ASN A 43 16.23 16.47 10.26
C ASN A 43 15.41 16.64 8.97
N PHE A 44 14.76 17.79 8.77
CA PHE A 44 13.91 18.00 7.59
C PHE A 44 14.68 17.82 6.27
N ILE A 45 15.97 18.17 6.25
CA ILE A 45 16.86 17.96 5.10
C ILE A 45 17.16 16.48 4.79
N SER A 46 16.92 15.58 5.74
CA SER A 46 17.07 14.12 5.56
C SER A 46 15.84 13.47 4.92
N MET A 47 14.78 14.25 4.66
CA MET A 47 13.66 13.81 3.83
C MET A 47 14.13 13.56 2.40
N GLY A 48 13.52 12.60 1.71
CA GLY A 48 13.86 12.32 0.32
C GLY A 48 13.51 13.52 -0.57
N ASN A 49 14.20 13.67 -1.69
CA ASN A 49 13.91 14.75 -2.65
C ASN A 49 12.44 14.74 -3.08
N ASP A 50 11.86 13.55 -3.28
CA ASP A 50 10.45 13.41 -3.66
C ASP A 50 9.50 13.81 -2.52
N ASP A 51 9.88 13.54 -1.27
CA ASP A 51 9.10 13.90 -0.09
C ASP A 51 9.05 15.42 0.10
N ILE A 52 10.21 16.08 -0.03
CA ILE A 52 10.33 17.54 0.04
C ILE A 52 9.54 18.18 -1.11
N MET A 53 9.75 17.68 -2.33
CA MET A 53 9.06 18.18 -3.51
C MET A 53 7.53 18.03 -3.38
N ARG A 54 7.06 16.91 -2.81
CA ARG A 54 5.64 16.70 -2.54
C ARG A 54 5.07 17.74 -1.61
N LEU A 55 5.76 18.06 -0.50
CA LEU A 55 5.29 19.08 0.42
C LEU A 55 5.25 20.47 -0.25
N VAL A 56 6.24 20.79 -1.08
CA VAL A 56 6.22 22.04 -1.86
C VAL A 56 5.01 22.08 -2.80
N MET A 57 4.69 20.99 -3.50
CA MET A 57 3.48 20.93 -4.34
C MET A 57 2.19 21.11 -3.54
N VAL A 58 2.11 20.55 -2.32
CA VAL A 58 0.97 20.76 -1.41
C VAL A 58 0.88 22.23 -1.01
N ARG A 59 2.00 22.87 -0.65
CA ARG A 59 2.05 24.29 -0.29
C ARG A 59 1.62 25.18 -1.44
N ASP A 60 2.15 24.96 -2.65
CA ASP A 60 1.82 25.78 -3.82
C ASP A 60 0.33 25.62 -4.19
N TRP A 61 -0.24 24.41 -4.07
CA TRP A 61 -1.68 24.18 -4.22
C TRP A 61 -2.52 24.91 -3.17
N LEU A 62 -2.16 24.82 -1.89
CA LEU A 62 -2.83 25.55 -0.81
C LEU A 62 -2.67 27.08 -0.93
N ALA A 63 -1.61 27.55 -1.58
CA ALA A 63 -1.36 28.96 -1.88
C ALA A 63 -2.10 29.48 -3.14
N GLY A 64 -2.92 28.64 -3.78
CA GLY A 64 -3.81 29.05 -4.89
C GLY A 64 -3.42 28.52 -6.27
N GLN A 65 -2.41 27.65 -6.39
CA GLN A 65 -2.14 26.97 -7.67
C GLN A 65 -3.34 26.11 -8.07
N SER A 66 -3.64 26.06 -9.38
CA SER A 66 -4.80 25.31 -9.90
C SER A 66 -4.70 23.81 -9.58
N TRP A 67 -5.85 23.18 -9.31
CA TRP A 67 -5.94 21.74 -9.07
C TRP A 67 -5.27 20.91 -10.18
N PHE A 68 -5.45 21.32 -11.44
CA PHE A 68 -4.93 20.62 -12.62
C PHE A 68 -3.52 21.05 -13.03
N ASP A 69 -2.95 22.09 -12.41
CA ASP A 69 -1.61 22.55 -12.72
C ASP A 69 -0.59 21.90 -11.78
N THR A 70 -0.02 20.76 -12.18
CA THR A 70 1.03 20.07 -11.43
C THR A 70 2.44 20.51 -11.81
N THR A 71 2.59 21.69 -12.44
CA THR A 71 3.90 22.24 -12.82
C THR A 71 4.60 22.79 -11.59
N GLN A 72 5.85 22.42 -11.38
CA GLN A 72 6.70 23.02 -10.36
C GLN A 72 7.59 24.10 -10.99
N TYR A 73 7.22 25.36 -10.80
CA TYR A 73 7.91 26.52 -11.34
C TYR A 73 9.26 26.84 -10.67
N ARG A 74 9.51 26.29 -9.47
CA ARG A 74 10.82 26.38 -8.80
C ARG A 74 11.88 25.51 -9.47
N LEU A 75 11.46 24.54 -10.28
CA LEU A 75 12.34 23.73 -11.11
C LEU A 75 12.39 24.33 -12.52
N MET A 76 13.58 24.66 -13.02
CA MET A 76 13.76 25.30 -14.34
C MET A 76 12.91 26.57 -14.54
N PRO A 77 13.14 27.65 -13.76
CA PRO A 77 12.42 28.91 -13.97
C PRO A 77 12.83 29.60 -15.29
N PRO A 78 11.90 30.28 -16.00
CA PRO A 78 10.48 30.44 -15.68
C PRO A 78 9.56 29.30 -16.16
N GLU A 79 10.05 28.40 -17.00
CA GLU A 79 9.22 27.40 -17.70
C GLU A 79 8.54 26.40 -16.77
N GLY A 80 9.22 26.04 -15.67
CA GLY A 80 8.74 25.03 -14.73
C GLY A 80 8.93 23.60 -15.25
N VAL A 81 8.70 22.62 -14.36
CA VAL A 81 8.70 21.20 -14.72
C VAL A 81 7.34 20.59 -14.40
N LEU A 82 6.68 20.02 -15.40
CA LEU A 82 5.43 19.26 -15.19
C LEU A 82 5.70 18.01 -14.36
N ILE A 83 5.18 17.97 -13.14
CA ILE A 83 5.28 16.80 -12.26
C ILE A 83 4.09 15.87 -12.54
N HIS A 84 4.37 14.60 -12.79
CA HIS A 84 3.36 13.60 -13.19
C HIS A 84 2.55 13.03 -12.01
N TRP A 85 2.68 13.61 -10.82
CA TRP A 85 2.07 13.11 -9.60
C TRP A 85 0.59 13.51 -9.50
N SER A 86 -0.20 12.64 -8.89
CA SER A 86 -1.62 12.89 -8.71
C SER A 86 -1.90 13.85 -7.56
N ARG A 87 -2.79 14.82 -7.80
CA ARG A 87 -3.29 15.79 -6.82
C ARG A 87 -4.12 15.15 -5.70
N TYR A 88 -4.65 13.94 -5.90
CA TYR A 88 -5.38 13.24 -4.85
C TYR A 88 -4.52 12.93 -3.62
N ILE A 89 -3.22 12.68 -3.81
CA ILE A 89 -2.29 12.47 -2.71
C ILE A 89 -2.03 13.80 -2.00
N ASP A 90 -1.86 14.89 -2.75
CA ASP A 90 -1.67 16.23 -2.19
C ASP A 90 -2.88 16.63 -1.31
N ALA A 91 -4.09 16.36 -1.78
CA ALA A 91 -5.32 16.56 -1.03
C ALA A 91 -5.40 15.68 0.22
N GLY A 92 -4.97 14.43 0.14
CA GLY A 92 -4.90 13.53 1.29
C GLY A 92 -3.94 14.01 2.37
N ILE A 93 -2.77 14.53 1.99
CA ILE A 93 -1.80 15.13 2.91
C ILE A 93 -2.38 16.41 3.53
N ALA A 94 -2.94 17.30 2.70
CA ALA A 94 -3.54 18.55 3.15
C ALA A 94 -4.75 18.34 4.09
N ALA A 95 -5.49 17.25 3.94
CA ALA A 95 -6.60 16.89 4.82
C ALA A 95 -6.16 16.68 6.27
N PHE A 96 -4.88 16.38 6.52
CA PHE A 96 -4.30 16.38 7.85
C PHE A 96 -3.69 17.74 8.22
N ILE A 97 -2.96 18.39 7.32
CA ILE A 97 -2.27 19.67 7.60
C ILE A 97 -3.27 20.79 7.93
N VAL A 98 -4.28 21.01 7.09
CA VAL A 98 -5.18 22.16 7.19
C VAL A 98 -5.94 22.19 8.53
N PRO A 99 -6.54 21.09 9.01
CA PRO A 99 -7.17 21.08 10.34
C PRO A 99 -6.23 21.46 11.48
N PHE A 100 -4.98 20.97 11.46
CA PHE A 100 -4.01 21.33 12.51
C PHE A 100 -3.61 22.80 12.42
N SER A 101 -3.54 23.38 11.21
CA SER A 101 -3.16 24.80 11.03
C SER A 101 -4.14 25.79 11.69
N TYR A 102 -5.37 25.38 12.01
CA TYR A 102 -6.29 26.21 12.80
C TYR A 102 -5.91 26.34 14.28
N PHE A 103 -5.06 25.45 14.80
CA PHE A 103 -4.72 25.39 16.23
C PHE A 103 -3.23 25.64 16.50
N MET A 104 -2.37 25.64 15.48
CA MET A 104 -0.93 25.80 15.61
C MET A 104 -0.33 26.46 14.35
N PRO A 105 0.92 26.97 14.41
CA PRO A 105 1.61 27.50 13.24
C PRO A 105 1.67 26.49 12.08
N MET A 106 1.61 26.99 10.84
CA MET A 106 1.58 26.15 9.64
C MET A 106 2.76 25.18 9.59
N GLU A 107 3.94 25.63 10.01
CA GLU A 107 5.16 24.81 10.05
C GLU A 107 4.98 23.57 10.94
N ARG A 108 4.36 23.74 12.11
CA ARG A 108 4.04 22.60 13.01
C ARG A 108 2.93 21.73 12.46
N ALA A 109 1.91 22.32 11.83
CA ALA A 109 0.82 21.58 11.22
C ALA A 109 1.32 20.69 10.07
N GLU A 110 2.26 21.19 9.27
CA GLU A 110 2.94 20.42 8.23
C GLU A 110 3.72 19.26 8.81
N LEU A 111 4.59 19.48 9.81
CA LEU A 111 5.35 18.40 10.46
C LEU A 111 4.43 17.29 11.01
N ILE A 112 3.31 17.65 11.63
CA ILE A 112 2.35 16.67 12.13
C ILE A 112 1.67 15.94 10.97
N GLY A 113 1.21 16.67 9.95
CA GLY A 113 0.57 16.10 8.77
C GLY A 113 1.49 15.14 8.01
N THR A 114 2.76 15.49 7.87
CA THR A 114 3.75 14.66 7.18
C THR A 114 4.15 13.40 7.94
N ALA A 115 4.02 13.39 9.27
CA ALA A 115 4.14 12.19 10.08
C ALA A 115 2.88 11.31 10.00
N ILE A 116 1.69 11.92 10.06
CA ILE A 116 0.40 11.21 10.11
C ILE A 116 0.09 10.51 8.78
N TRP A 117 0.27 11.20 7.65
CA TRP A 117 -0.11 10.68 6.33
C TRP A 117 0.43 9.25 6.04
N PRO A 118 1.76 9.01 5.98
CA PRO A 118 2.30 7.68 5.69
C PRO A 118 1.92 6.65 6.77
N THR A 119 1.81 7.09 8.02
CA THR A 119 1.42 6.24 9.16
C THR A 119 0.01 5.69 8.99
N VAL A 120 -0.95 6.53 8.59
CA VAL A 120 -2.33 6.12 8.31
C VAL A 120 -2.36 5.14 7.13
N ILE A 121 -1.65 5.43 6.04
CA ILE A 121 -1.60 4.53 4.87
C ILE A 121 -1.01 3.16 5.24
N LEU A 122 0.03 3.12 6.08
CA LEU A 122 0.59 1.86 6.57
C LEU A 122 -0.42 1.09 7.43
N ILE A 123 -1.09 1.74 8.37
CA ILE A 123 -2.13 1.09 9.21
C ILE A 123 -3.24 0.50 8.32
N LEU A 124 -3.72 1.26 7.34
CA LEU A 124 -4.72 0.76 6.38
C LEU A 124 -4.18 -0.45 5.61
N THR A 125 -2.91 -0.42 5.19
CA THR A 125 -2.26 -1.56 4.51
C THR A 125 -2.23 -2.79 5.40
N LEU A 126 -1.88 -2.65 6.67
CA LEU A 126 -1.86 -3.77 7.63
C LEU A 126 -3.25 -4.34 7.88
N LEU A 127 -4.28 -3.50 7.94
CA LEU A 127 -5.67 -3.96 8.06
C LEU A 127 -6.08 -4.78 6.84
N VAL A 128 -5.80 -4.29 5.63
CA VAL A 128 -6.13 -5.00 4.39
C VAL A 128 -5.37 -6.33 4.30
N ILE A 129 -4.06 -6.35 4.58
CA ILE A 129 -3.25 -7.58 4.59
C ILE A 129 -3.75 -8.55 5.66
N GLY A 130 -4.01 -8.07 6.88
CA GLY A 130 -4.44 -8.91 7.99
C GLY A 130 -5.79 -9.58 7.72
N TYR A 131 -6.82 -8.80 7.37
CA TYR A 131 -8.14 -9.36 7.12
C TYR A 131 -8.22 -10.13 5.79
N GLY A 132 -7.54 -9.65 4.75
CA GLY A 132 -7.45 -10.33 3.46
C GLY A 132 -6.75 -11.69 3.56
N THR A 133 -5.57 -11.74 4.19
CA THR A 133 -4.84 -13.00 4.40
C THR A 133 -5.62 -13.95 5.30
N LYS A 134 -6.24 -13.44 6.38
CA LYS A 134 -7.04 -14.28 7.29
C LYS A 134 -8.18 -14.96 6.56
N ARG A 135 -8.81 -14.27 5.62
CA ARG A 135 -9.94 -14.78 4.85
C ARG A 135 -9.57 -15.92 3.90
N ILE A 136 -8.36 -15.87 3.33
CA ILE A 136 -7.90 -16.82 2.31
C ILE A 136 -7.09 -17.97 2.93
N PHE A 137 -6.20 -17.66 3.87
CA PHE A 137 -5.20 -18.60 4.40
C PHE A 137 -5.33 -18.87 5.91
N GLY A 138 -6.30 -18.23 6.58
CA GLY A 138 -6.54 -18.41 8.00
C GLY A 138 -5.74 -17.47 8.92
N PRO A 139 -6.03 -17.48 10.23
CA PRO A 139 -5.56 -16.47 11.17
C PRO A 139 -4.05 -16.50 11.44
N ILE A 140 -3.41 -17.67 11.40
CA ILE A 140 -1.97 -17.80 11.67
C ILE A 140 -1.15 -17.18 10.53
N ALA A 141 -1.49 -17.49 9.28
CA ALA A 141 -0.86 -16.90 8.10
C ALA A 141 -1.03 -15.36 8.09
N ALA A 142 -2.19 -14.86 8.51
CA ALA A 142 -2.44 -13.43 8.63
C ALA A 142 -1.54 -12.74 9.67
N CYS A 143 -1.34 -13.38 10.83
CA CYS A 143 -0.42 -12.87 11.84
C CYS A 143 1.00 -12.75 11.29
N PHE A 144 1.47 -13.79 10.59
CA PHE A 144 2.78 -13.79 9.96
C PHE A 144 2.90 -12.69 8.90
N ALA A 145 1.92 -12.55 8.01
CA ALA A 145 1.92 -11.52 6.97
C ALA A 145 1.96 -10.08 7.54
N VAL A 146 1.19 -9.81 8.60
CA VAL A 146 1.19 -8.50 9.28
C VAL A 146 2.56 -8.22 9.89
N MET A 147 3.14 -9.19 10.60
CA MET A 147 4.47 -9.03 11.22
C MET A 147 5.56 -8.83 10.16
N CYS A 148 5.55 -9.60 9.08
CA CYS A 148 6.48 -9.41 7.97
C CYS A 148 6.32 -8.02 7.35
N THR A 149 5.10 -7.51 7.19
CA THR A 149 4.88 -6.19 6.58
C THR A 149 5.46 -5.06 7.44
N VAL A 150 5.27 -5.11 8.76
CA VAL A 150 5.78 -4.07 9.67
C VAL A 150 7.29 -4.12 9.85
N LEU A 151 7.86 -5.33 9.92
CA LEU A 151 9.28 -5.54 10.21
C LEU A 151 10.16 -5.51 8.95
N TRP A 152 9.59 -5.60 7.75
CA TRP A 152 10.35 -5.56 6.52
C TRP A 152 10.85 -4.14 6.21
N PRO A 153 12.17 -3.89 6.16
CA PRO A 153 12.70 -2.52 6.07
C PRO A 153 12.23 -1.76 4.83
N LEU A 154 12.10 -2.42 3.68
CA LEU A 154 11.66 -1.74 2.45
C LEU A 154 10.25 -1.17 2.57
N LEU A 155 9.35 -1.86 3.28
CA LEU A 155 7.96 -1.44 3.40
C LEU A 155 7.79 -0.54 4.62
N GLY A 156 8.25 -1.02 5.78
CA GLY A 156 8.05 -0.34 7.05
C GLY A 156 8.96 0.86 7.30
N ASP A 157 10.13 0.95 6.64
CA ASP A 157 11.10 2.04 6.84
C ASP A 157 11.29 2.88 5.58
N LEU A 158 11.49 2.28 4.40
CA LEU A 158 11.76 3.07 3.20
C LEU A 158 10.51 3.80 2.69
N HIS A 159 9.40 3.07 2.52
CA HIS A 159 8.21 3.60 1.86
C HIS A 159 7.09 4.06 2.80
N ALA A 160 7.22 3.83 4.11
CA ALA A 160 6.17 4.15 5.08
C ALA A 160 6.67 4.80 6.38
N ARG A 161 7.94 5.24 6.41
CA ARG A 161 8.42 6.07 7.53
C ARG A 161 7.63 7.37 7.62
N ALA A 162 7.52 7.91 8.83
CA ALA A 162 7.06 9.28 9.02
C ALA A 162 7.94 10.23 8.18
N GLY A 163 7.29 11.16 7.48
CA GLY A 163 7.95 12.05 6.52
C GLY A 163 8.09 11.48 5.10
N ASN A 164 7.79 10.21 4.82
CA ASN A 164 7.75 9.73 3.43
C ASN A 164 6.41 10.09 2.77
N LEU A 165 6.39 11.18 2.01
CA LEU A 165 5.22 11.72 1.32
C LEU A 165 5.09 11.24 -0.12
N ASP A 166 6.07 10.47 -0.59
CA ASP A 166 6.02 9.90 -1.91
C ASP A 166 4.82 8.95 -2.09
N HIS A 167 4.45 8.73 -3.34
CA HIS A 167 3.29 7.99 -3.73
C HIS A 167 3.41 6.48 -3.49
N HIS A 168 4.60 5.92 -3.26
CA HIS A 168 4.81 4.48 -3.13
C HIS A 168 3.96 3.81 -2.03
N ASN A 169 3.69 4.50 -0.92
CA ASN A 169 2.84 3.99 0.16
C ASN A 169 1.41 3.69 -0.32
N ILE A 170 0.77 4.64 -1.01
CA ILE A 170 -0.58 4.46 -1.56
C ILE A 170 -0.54 3.44 -2.70
N GLN A 171 0.55 3.46 -3.47
CA GLN A 171 1.06 2.41 -4.36
C GLN A 171 0.70 0.99 -3.92
N LEU A 172 1.35 0.65 -2.83
CA LEU A 172 1.29 -0.62 -2.16
C LEU A 172 -0.12 -0.90 -1.67
N LEU A 173 -0.75 0.06 -0.97
CA LEU A 173 -2.11 -0.12 -0.44
C LEU A 173 -3.09 -0.46 -1.58
N MET A 174 -3.08 0.31 -2.67
CA MET A 174 -3.98 0.08 -3.81
C MET A 174 -3.70 -1.28 -4.47
N MET A 175 -2.43 -1.66 -4.63
CA MET A 175 -2.05 -2.95 -5.22
C MET A 175 -2.51 -4.12 -4.35
N VAL A 176 -2.35 -4.02 -3.03
CA VAL A 176 -2.79 -5.04 -2.09
C VAL A 176 -4.31 -5.17 -2.12
N ILE A 177 -5.06 -4.06 -2.10
CA ILE A 177 -6.52 -4.09 -2.23
C ILE A 177 -6.93 -4.72 -3.56
N LEU A 178 -6.27 -4.35 -4.67
CA LEU A 178 -6.54 -4.92 -5.98
C LEU A 178 -6.32 -6.44 -6.01
N VAL A 179 -5.21 -6.93 -5.45
CA VAL A 179 -4.92 -8.37 -5.39
C VAL A 179 -6.01 -9.10 -4.60
N TYR A 180 -6.37 -8.62 -3.41
CA TYR A 180 -7.43 -9.27 -2.63
C TYR A 180 -8.79 -9.17 -3.30
N ALA A 181 -9.10 -8.07 -3.97
CA ALA A 181 -10.33 -7.92 -4.75
C ALA A 181 -10.40 -8.98 -5.86
N VAL A 182 -9.34 -9.16 -6.65
CA VAL A 182 -9.28 -10.14 -7.75
C VAL A 182 -9.36 -11.58 -7.24
N VAL A 183 -8.73 -11.89 -6.11
CA VAL A 183 -8.78 -13.22 -5.51
C VAL A 183 -10.12 -13.47 -4.80
N TRP A 184 -10.91 -12.43 -4.51
CA TRP A 184 -12.13 -12.55 -3.69
C TRP A 184 -13.21 -13.41 -4.39
N PRO A 185 -13.52 -14.61 -3.89
CA PRO A 185 -14.33 -15.57 -4.64
C PRO A 185 -15.83 -15.24 -4.68
N GLU A 186 -16.31 -14.38 -3.78
CA GLU A 186 -17.75 -14.26 -3.50
C GLU A 186 -18.44 -13.05 -4.14
N ARG A 187 -17.69 -12.05 -4.64
CA ARG A 187 -18.27 -10.79 -5.18
C ARG A 187 -17.47 -10.22 -6.36
N PRO A 188 -17.42 -10.92 -7.50
CA PRO A 188 -16.57 -10.55 -8.64
C PRO A 188 -16.90 -9.16 -9.22
N VAL A 189 -18.17 -8.73 -9.20
CA VAL A 189 -18.58 -7.41 -9.70
C VAL A 189 -18.10 -6.28 -8.79
N ALA A 190 -18.27 -6.42 -7.47
CA ALA A 190 -17.76 -5.43 -6.50
C ALA A 190 -16.22 -5.36 -6.53
N ALA A 191 -15.57 -6.52 -6.67
CA ALA A 191 -14.13 -6.61 -6.87
C ALA A 191 -13.66 -5.89 -8.14
N GLY A 192 -14.39 -6.03 -9.25
CA GLY A 192 -14.11 -5.34 -10.50
C GLY A 192 -14.27 -3.82 -10.39
N ILE A 193 -15.32 -3.33 -9.70
CA ILE A 193 -15.54 -1.91 -9.46
C ILE A 193 -14.44 -1.33 -8.57
N ILE A 194 -14.12 -2.00 -7.46
CA ILE A 194 -13.03 -1.61 -6.56
C ILE A 194 -11.70 -1.59 -7.33
N GLY A 195 -11.39 -2.65 -8.08
CA GLY A 195 -10.19 -2.71 -8.91
C GLY A 195 -10.11 -1.59 -9.93
N GLY A 196 -11.22 -1.26 -10.60
CA GLY A 196 -11.31 -0.13 -11.53
C GLY A 196 -11.04 1.22 -10.85
N LEU A 197 -11.67 1.48 -9.70
CA LEU A 197 -11.50 2.72 -8.94
C LEU A 197 -10.06 2.90 -8.43
N LEU A 198 -9.41 1.82 -8.01
CA LEU A 198 -8.02 1.85 -7.57
C LEU A 198 -7.06 2.15 -8.72
N LEU A 199 -7.35 1.62 -9.92
CA LEU A 199 -6.55 1.87 -11.13
C LEU A 199 -6.67 3.31 -11.65
N LEU A 200 -7.78 4.01 -11.36
CA LEU A 200 -7.94 5.44 -11.71
C LEU A 200 -6.94 6.34 -10.96
N SER A 201 -6.32 5.86 -9.88
CA SER A 201 -5.25 6.59 -9.19
C SER A 201 -3.89 6.57 -9.94
N ARG A 202 -3.77 5.86 -11.08
CA ARG A 202 -2.51 5.70 -11.86
C ARG A 202 -2.71 5.86 -13.38
N PHE A 203 -2.00 6.80 -14.00
CA PHE A 203 -2.02 7.12 -15.44
C PHE A 203 -1.17 6.14 -16.33
N PRO A 204 -1.35 6.11 -17.68
CA PRO A 204 -1.32 4.91 -18.54
C PRO A 204 0.03 4.31 -19.02
N ARG A 205 1.19 4.94 -18.78
CA ARG A 205 2.41 4.60 -19.57
C ARG A 205 3.11 3.29 -19.16
N VAL A 206 3.04 2.89 -17.89
CA VAL A 206 3.66 1.63 -17.41
C VAL A 206 2.86 0.39 -17.85
N TRP A 207 1.61 0.59 -18.27
CA TRP A 207 0.67 -0.49 -18.50
C TRP A 207 0.84 -1.21 -19.84
N LYS A 208 1.50 -0.63 -20.85
CA LYS A 208 1.74 -1.35 -22.11
C LYS A 208 2.56 -2.64 -21.91
N ALA A 209 3.52 -2.62 -20.98
CA ALA A 209 4.33 -3.79 -20.66
C ALA A 209 3.54 -4.82 -19.83
N CYS A 210 2.87 -4.38 -18.75
CA CYS A 210 2.12 -5.27 -17.84
C CYS A 210 0.82 -5.82 -18.44
N PHE A 211 0.16 -5.12 -19.37
CA PHE A 211 -1.12 -5.58 -19.95
C PHE A 211 -0.95 -6.57 -21.10
N SER A 212 0.25 -6.68 -21.66
CA SER A 212 0.58 -7.73 -22.63
C SER A 212 0.80 -9.09 -21.94
N SER A 213 1.30 -9.08 -20.70
CA SER A 213 1.56 -10.27 -19.89
C SER A 213 0.32 -10.70 -19.09
N SER A 214 -0.44 -9.75 -18.52
CA SER A 214 -1.66 -10.05 -17.76
C SER A 214 -2.84 -10.50 -18.62
N ARG A 215 -2.99 -10.03 -19.86
CA ARG A 215 -3.97 -10.62 -20.80
C ARG A 215 -3.70 -12.09 -21.08
N ARG A 216 -2.43 -12.47 -21.19
CA ARG A 216 -2.01 -13.87 -21.35
C ARG A 216 -2.21 -14.67 -20.07
N ALA A 217 -1.90 -14.12 -18.91
CA ALA A 217 -2.15 -14.79 -17.62
C ALA A 217 -3.66 -15.00 -17.35
N LEU A 218 -4.49 -13.99 -17.63
CA LEU A 218 -5.94 -14.08 -17.50
C LEU A 218 -6.56 -15.03 -18.54
N TRP A 219 -6.07 -15.05 -19.79
CA TRP A 219 -6.47 -16.05 -20.78
C TRP A 219 -6.06 -17.47 -20.35
N SER A 220 -4.84 -17.64 -19.84
CA SER A 220 -4.36 -18.94 -19.35
C SER A 220 -5.13 -19.41 -18.13
N LEU A 221 -5.52 -18.52 -17.23
CA LEU A 221 -6.37 -18.82 -16.07
C LEU A 221 -7.81 -19.13 -16.48
N ALA A 222 -8.37 -18.40 -17.43
CA ALA A 222 -9.70 -18.67 -17.98
C ALA A 222 -9.74 -20.03 -18.71
N VAL A 223 -8.72 -20.36 -19.51
CA VAL A 223 -8.59 -21.67 -20.16
C VAL A 223 -8.34 -22.78 -19.15
N ALA A 224 -7.49 -22.55 -18.13
CA ALA A 224 -7.30 -23.50 -17.05
C ALA A 224 -8.61 -23.78 -16.30
N CYS A 225 -9.42 -22.75 -16.04
CA CYS A 225 -10.70 -22.89 -15.35
C CYS A 225 -11.77 -23.57 -16.21
N LEU A 226 -11.78 -23.31 -17.53
CA LEU A 226 -12.70 -23.95 -18.48
C LEU A 226 -12.34 -25.41 -18.81
N THR A 227 -11.07 -25.80 -18.64
CA THR A 227 -10.60 -27.17 -18.89
C THR A 227 -10.66 -28.07 -17.64
N GLN A 228 -10.89 -27.51 -16.45
CA GLN A 228 -11.12 -28.30 -15.23
C GLN A 228 -12.60 -28.71 -15.13
N GLY A 229 -12.96 -29.77 -15.84
CA GLY A 229 -14.19 -30.52 -15.58
C GLY A 229 -14.19 -31.11 -14.15
N PRO A 230 -15.36 -31.37 -13.55
CA PRO A 230 -15.41 -31.81 -12.18
C PRO A 230 -14.92 -33.26 -12.08
N LYS A 231 -13.79 -33.48 -11.41
CA LYS A 231 -13.63 -34.41 -10.27
C LYS A 231 -12.18 -34.93 -10.09
N HIS A 232 -11.85 -35.08 -8.80
CA HIS A 232 -10.77 -35.83 -8.16
C HIS A 232 -9.37 -35.22 -8.12
N GLY A 233 -8.91 -35.04 -6.87
CA GLY A 233 -7.66 -34.40 -6.50
C GLY A 233 -6.43 -35.13 -7.03
N GLY A 234 -5.51 -34.35 -7.57
CA GLY A 234 -4.19 -34.79 -8.00
C GLY A 234 -3.54 -33.68 -8.81
N PHE A 235 -2.54 -33.02 -8.23
CA PHE A 235 -1.70 -32.08 -8.98
C PHE A 235 -0.92 -32.85 -10.05
N SER A 236 -1.30 -32.66 -11.32
CA SER A 236 -0.73 -33.40 -12.46
C SER A 236 0.46 -32.65 -13.08
N TRP A 237 1.53 -33.39 -13.37
CA TRP A 237 2.77 -32.93 -14.00
C TRP A 237 2.59 -32.20 -15.35
N ARG A 238 1.42 -32.35 -16.01
CA ARG A 238 1.09 -31.62 -17.25
C ARG A 238 0.97 -30.11 -17.03
N SER A 239 0.59 -29.67 -15.82
CA SER A 239 0.48 -28.25 -15.44
C SER A 239 1.83 -27.53 -15.43
N LEU A 240 2.90 -28.24 -15.05
CA LEU A 240 4.27 -27.72 -14.99
C LEU A 240 4.90 -27.59 -16.39
N LEU A 241 4.55 -28.48 -17.32
CA LEU A 241 5.06 -28.44 -18.69
C LEU A 241 4.48 -27.25 -19.48
N LEU A 242 3.22 -26.89 -19.24
CA LEU A 242 2.60 -25.68 -19.82
C LEU A 242 3.22 -24.39 -19.26
N TRP A 243 3.59 -24.38 -17.97
CA TRP A 243 4.29 -23.24 -17.36
C TRP A 243 5.72 -23.08 -17.90
N ARG A 244 6.44 -24.20 -18.09
CA ARG A 244 7.80 -24.21 -18.65
C ARG A 244 7.84 -23.78 -20.12
N TRP A 245 6.80 -24.09 -20.91
CA TRP A 245 6.67 -23.60 -22.29
C TRP A 245 6.39 -22.08 -22.35
N ALA A 246 5.65 -21.53 -21.38
CA ALA A 246 5.35 -20.11 -21.30
C ALA A 246 6.56 -19.23 -20.88
N VAL A 247 7.53 -19.80 -20.15
CA VAL A 247 8.74 -19.09 -19.68
C VAL A 247 9.86 -19.05 -20.74
N SER A 248 9.86 -19.95 -21.73
CA SER A 248 10.93 -20.05 -22.74
C SER A 248 10.91 -18.98 -23.84
N PHE A 249 9.94 -18.05 -23.87
CA PHE A 249 9.93 -16.89 -24.77
C PHE A 249 10.26 -15.59 -24.03
N SER A 250 11.39 -15.59 -23.30
CA SER A 250 12.01 -14.40 -22.71
C SER A 250 13.23 -13.95 -23.54
N GLY A 251 13.01 -13.67 -24.83
CA GLY A 251 13.99 -13.03 -25.71
C GLY A 251 13.64 -11.56 -25.92
N TRP A 252 14.41 -10.69 -25.28
CA TRP A 252 14.68 -9.25 -25.54
C TRP A 252 13.79 -8.47 -26.52
N ALA A 253 13.21 -7.36 -26.03
CA ALA A 253 13.35 -5.99 -26.56
C ALA A 253 12.58 -5.01 -25.66
#